data_AF-A0A7V0MFK0-F1
#
_entry.id   AF-A0A7V0MFK0-F1
#
_cell.length_a   1.000
_cell.length_b   1.000
_cell.length_c   1.000
_cell.angle_alpha   90.00
_cell.angle_beta   90.00
_cell.angle_gamma   90.00
#
_symmetry.space_group_name_H-M   'P 1'
#
loop_
_entity.id
_entity.type
_entity.pdbx_description
1 polymer ?
#
loop_
_entity_poly.entity_id
_entity_poly.type
_entity_poly.pdbx_seq_one_letter_code
_entity_poly.pdbx_strand_id
1 'polypeptide(L)'
;MEACLEVAEKWCKIRRCEDDMNLLSESEAVRESLVHFPVLKIDGGVTLIDGKVEAFTLGELLNEQRAVVHIEKANSENPGLYAMINQQFCENRWRDLLYINREQDLGEPGLRKAKLSYYPDHLVESFP
;
A
#
# COMPACT_ATOMS: atom_id res chain seq x y z
N MET A 1 6.40 9.97 10.48
CA MET A 1 6.96 9.71 9.14
C MET A 1 8.15 8.75 9.23
N GLU A 2 9.13 9.06 10.08
CA GLU A 2 10.30 8.19 10.35
C GLU A 2 9.92 6.72 10.62
N ALA A 3 8.96 6.46 11.49
CA ALA A 3 8.52 5.09 11.77
C ALA A 3 7.97 4.33 10.53
N CYS A 4 7.36 5.02 9.56
CA CYS A 4 6.94 4.40 8.31
C CYS A 4 8.13 4.10 7.39
N LEU A 5 9.12 4.99 7.36
CA LEU A 5 10.39 4.75 6.65
C LEU A 5 11.11 3.53 7.22
N GLU A 6 11.15 3.36 8.54
CA GLU A 6 11.73 2.18 9.17
C GLU A 6 11.05 0.87 8.73
N VAL A 7 9.71 0.86 8.65
CA VAL A 7 8.95 -0.29 8.12
C VAL A 7 9.30 -0.54 6.66
N ALA A 8 9.35 0.50 5.83
CA ALA A 8 9.70 0.39 4.41
C ALA A 8 11.13 -0.14 4.21
N GLU A 9 12.10 0.37 4.97
CA GLU A 9 13.48 -0.08 4.93
C GLU A 9 13.64 -1.53 5.39
N LYS A 10 12.99 -1.93 6.49
CA LYS A 10 12.98 -3.32 6.96
C LYS A 10 12.40 -4.24 5.88
N TRP A 11 11.26 -3.86 5.30
CA TRP A 11 10.63 -4.60 4.21
C TRP A 11 11.58 -4.77 3.02
N CYS A 12 12.24 -3.68 2.63
CA CYS A 12 13.13 -3.66 1.47
C CYS A 12 14.39 -4.51 1.67
N LYS A 13 14.96 -4.50 2.89
CA LYS A 13 16.07 -5.39 3.27
C LYS A 13 15.67 -6.86 3.21
N ILE A 14 14.49 -7.22 3.72
CA ILE A 14 13.98 -8.60 3.68
C ILE A 14 13.77 -9.08 2.22
N ARG A 15 13.26 -8.19 1.37
CA ARG A 15 13.00 -8.47 -0.05
C ARG A 15 14.22 -8.34 -0.96
N ARG A 16 15.36 -7.87 -0.44
CA ARG A 16 16.59 -7.60 -1.18
C ARG A 16 16.35 -6.68 -2.39
N CYS A 17 15.72 -5.52 -2.17
CA CYS A 17 15.46 -4.60 -3.28
C CYS A 17 16.72 -4.19 -4.06
N GLU A 18 17.90 -4.18 -3.42
CA GLU A 18 19.15 -3.86 -4.08
C GLU A 18 19.51 -4.80 -5.25
N ASP A 19 18.96 -6.02 -5.23
CA ASP A 19 19.13 -7.03 -6.27
C ASP A 19 18.05 -6.94 -7.37
N ASP A 20 17.02 -6.11 -7.19
CA ASP A 20 15.86 -6.00 -8.08
C ASP A 20 15.53 -4.54 -8.39
N MET A 21 15.80 -4.14 -9.63
CA MET A 21 15.58 -2.76 -10.09
C MET A 21 14.15 -2.26 -9.89
N ASN A 22 13.14 -3.13 -10.02
CA ASN A 22 11.75 -2.72 -9.82
C ASN A 22 11.47 -2.44 -8.35
N LEU A 23 11.96 -3.30 -7.46
CA LEU A 23 11.81 -3.10 -6.01
C LEU A 23 12.64 -1.92 -5.51
N LEU A 24 13.78 -1.64 -6.12
CA LEU A 24 14.58 -0.46 -5.83
C LEU A 24 13.83 0.82 -6.19
N SER A 25 13.28 0.89 -7.41
CA SER A 25 12.45 2.02 -7.84
C SER A 25 11.18 2.17 -6.99
N GLU A 26 10.53 1.07 -6.59
CA GLU A 26 9.40 1.12 -5.65
C GLU A 26 9.83 1.71 -4.30
N SER A 27 10.96 1.25 -3.74
CA SER A 27 11.50 1.75 -2.47
C SER A 27 11.80 3.25 -2.52
N GLU A 28 12.34 3.73 -3.65
CA GLU A 28 12.56 5.17 -3.89
C GLU A 28 11.26 5.95 -3.94
N ALA A 29 10.25 5.46 -4.68
CA ALA A 29 8.94 6.08 -4.75
C ALA A 29 8.24 6.14 -3.39
N VAL A 30 8.35 5.07 -2.59
CA VAL A 30 7.82 5.03 -1.21
C VAL A 30 8.50 6.08 -0.33
N ARG A 31 9.83 6.15 -0.37
CA ARG A 31 10.59 7.13 0.41
C ARG A 31 10.21 8.56 0.02
N GLU A 32 10.17 8.86 -1.28
CA GLU A 32 9.79 10.17 -1.80
C GLU A 32 8.37 10.56 -1.35
N SER A 33 7.42 9.63 -1.47
CA SER A 33 6.03 9.83 -1.04
C SER A 33 5.92 10.14 0.45
N LEU A 34 6.70 9.46 1.29
CA LEU A 34 6.72 9.70 2.74
C LEU A 34 7.39 11.04 3.09
N VAL A 35 8.52 11.37 2.47
CA VAL A 35 9.24 12.65 2.69
C VAL A 35 8.38 13.84 2.28
N HIS A 36 7.68 13.74 1.15
CA HIS A 36 6.85 14.80 0.60
C HIS A 36 5.37 14.70 1.01
N PHE A 37 5.01 13.76 1.89
CA PHE A 37 3.64 13.57 2.37
C PHE A 37 2.93 14.87 2.80
N PRO A 38 3.56 15.84 3.50
CA PRO A 38 2.87 17.06 3.92
C PRO A 38 2.45 17.98 2.77
N VAL A 39 3.09 17.86 1.60
CA VAL A 39 2.82 18.70 0.42
C VAL A 39 2.05 17.94 -0.66
N LEU A 40 2.20 16.62 -0.69
CA LEU A 40 1.38 15.73 -1.49
C LEU A 40 -0.03 15.71 -0.91
N LYS A 41 -1.05 15.79 -1.75
CA LYS A 41 -2.47 15.74 -1.33
C LYS A 41 -2.94 14.30 -1.16
N ILE A 42 -2.12 13.49 -0.49
CA ILE A 42 -2.36 12.07 -0.25
C ILE A 42 -2.81 11.85 1.19
N ASP A 43 -3.63 10.83 1.38
CA ASP A 43 -4.06 10.33 2.68
C ASP A 43 -3.21 9.13 3.09
N GLY A 44 -3.12 8.87 4.39
CA GLY A 44 -2.40 7.72 4.91
C GLY A 44 -2.94 7.18 6.22
N GLY A 45 -2.57 5.95 6.52
CA GLY A 45 -2.92 5.25 7.76
C GLY A 45 -1.75 4.42 8.27
N VAL A 46 -1.71 4.21 9.59
CA VAL A 46 -0.71 3.36 10.25
C VAL A 46 -1.40 2.38 11.19
N THR A 47 -0.83 1.18 11.32
CA THR A 47 -1.22 0.22 12.36
C THR A 47 -0.14 0.17 13.41
N LEU A 48 -0.54 0.39 14.66
CA LEU A 48 0.32 0.29 15.83
C LEU A 48 0.11 -1.07 16.52
N ILE A 49 1.19 -1.79 16.80
CA ILE A 49 1.20 -2.96 17.68
C ILE A 49 2.24 -2.70 18.77
N ASP A 50 1.83 -2.80 20.03
CA ASP A 50 2.67 -2.48 21.20
C ASP A 50 3.39 -1.12 21.12
N GLY A 51 2.67 -0.11 20.58
CA GLY A 51 3.17 1.25 20.42
C GLY A 51 4.13 1.47 19.25
N LYS A 52 4.37 0.46 18.41
CA LYS A 52 5.25 0.55 17.23
C LYS A 52 4.45 0.49 15.94
N VAL A 53 4.86 1.26 14.93
CA VAL A 53 4.28 1.17 13.59
C VAL A 53 4.73 -0.13 12.97
N GLU A 54 3.77 -1.01 12.69
CA GLU A 54 4.01 -2.31 12.06
C GLU A 54 3.47 -2.38 10.63
N ALA A 55 2.63 -1.42 10.24
CA ALA A 55 2.17 -1.25 8.87
C ALA A 55 1.81 0.20 8.59
N PHE A 56 1.90 0.59 7.31
CA PHE A 56 1.36 1.83 6.81
C PHE A 56 0.77 1.67 5.41
N THR A 57 -0.11 2.59 5.05
CA THR A 57 -0.72 2.69 3.72
C THR A 57 -0.80 4.15 3.30
N LEU A 58 -0.68 4.40 2.00
CA LEU A 58 -0.84 5.72 1.37
C LEU A 58 -1.73 5.61 0.13
N GLY A 59 -2.55 6.63 -0.09
CA GLY A 59 -3.35 6.70 -1.30
C GLY A 59 -4.05 8.05 -1.46
N GLU A 60 -4.81 8.21 -2.53
CA GLU A 60 -5.42 9.48 -2.88
C GLU A 60 -6.82 9.33 -3.47
N LEU A 61 -7.60 10.41 -3.41
CA LEU A 61 -8.84 10.53 -4.14
C LEU A 61 -8.54 10.84 -5.61
N LEU A 62 -9.10 10.03 -6.51
CA LEU A 62 -9.10 10.32 -7.94
C LEU A 62 -10.27 11.24 -8.32
N ASN A 63 -11.41 11.06 -7.65
CA ASN A 63 -12.60 11.91 -7.74
C ASN A 63 -13.56 11.61 -6.57
N GLU A 64 -14.75 12.22 -6.58
CA GLU A 64 -15.77 12.08 -5.53
C GLU A 64 -16.26 10.64 -5.29
N GLN A 65 -16.01 9.71 -6.21
CA GLN A 65 -16.50 8.32 -6.12
C GLN A 65 -15.38 7.28 -6.12
N ARG A 66 -14.13 7.68 -6.36
CA ARG A 66 -13.01 6.77 -6.59
C ARG A 66 -11.75 7.20 -5.88
N ALA A 67 -11.08 6.24 -5.27
CA ALA A 67 -9.74 6.40 -4.72
C ALA A 67 -8.77 5.35 -5.29
N VAL A 68 -7.48 5.58 -5.07
CA VAL A 68 -6.43 4.61 -5.33
C VAL A 68 -5.55 4.43 -4.10
N VAL A 69 -5.26 3.17 -3.75
CA VAL A 69 -4.23 2.82 -2.76
C VAL A 69 -2.93 2.59 -3.52
N HIS A 70 -1.96 3.48 -3.33
CA HIS A 70 -0.67 3.41 -4.01
C HIS A 70 0.32 2.50 -3.29
N ILE A 71 0.39 2.63 -1.96
CA ILE A 71 1.43 1.99 -1.16
C ILE A 71 0.79 1.28 0.01
N GLU A 72 1.14 0.02 0.19
CA GLU A 72 0.84 -0.76 1.39
C GLU A 72 2.10 -1.50 1.80
N LYS A 73 2.61 -1.24 3.00
CA LYS A 73 3.75 -1.97 3.57
C LYS A 73 3.40 -2.39 4.98
N ALA A 74 3.64 -3.66 5.28
CA ALA A 74 3.40 -4.24 6.60
C ALA A 74 4.50 -5.24 6.96
N ASN A 75 4.74 -5.39 8.26
CA ASN A 75 5.63 -6.41 8.80
C ASN A 75 5.08 -7.81 8.49
N SER A 76 5.83 -8.57 7.71
CA SER A 76 5.47 -9.93 7.29
C SER A 76 5.47 -10.95 8.42
N GLU A 77 6.04 -10.62 9.58
CA GLU A 77 6.00 -11.45 10.79
C GLU A 77 4.60 -11.50 11.43
N ASN A 78 3.69 -10.59 11.03
CA ASN A 78 2.33 -10.52 11.53
C ASN A 78 1.32 -10.98 10.45
N PRO A 79 0.86 -12.24 10.48
CA PRO A 79 -0.10 -12.75 9.51
C PRO A 79 -1.39 -11.93 9.50
N GLY A 80 -1.87 -11.59 8.31
CA GLY A 80 -3.12 -10.83 8.13
C GLY A 80 -2.96 -9.31 8.27
N LEU A 81 -1.78 -8.79 8.64
CA LEU A 81 -1.59 -7.36 8.86
C LEU A 81 -1.81 -6.51 7.59
N TYR A 82 -1.38 -7.02 6.42
CA TYR A 82 -1.72 -6.40 5.13
C TYR A 82 -3.23 -6.30 4.90
N ALA A 83 -3.98 -7.33 5.29
CA ALA A 83 -5.42 -7.32 5.09
C ALA A 83 -6.13 -6.36 6.06
N MET A 84 -5.67 -6.35 7.30
CA MET A 84 -6.17 -5.45 8.33
C MET A 84 -5.96 -3.99 7.96
N ILE A 85 -4.74 -3.59 7.61
CA ILE A 85 -4.47 -2.17 7.31
C ILE A 85 -5.24 -1.69 6.07
N ASN A 86 -5.35 -2.53 5.04
CA ASN A 86 -6.13 -2.22 3.86
C ASN A 86 -7.60 -1.94 4.24
N GLN A 87 -8.22 -2.91 4.91
CA GLN A 87 -9.62 -2.82 5.31
C GLN A 87 -9.85 -1.58 6.18
N GLN A 88 -9.05 -1.41 7.24
CA GLN A 88 -9.25 -0.32 8.19
C GLN A 88 -9.05 1.04 7.55
N PHE A 89 -8.06 1.20 6.66
CA PHE A 89 -7.87 2.47 5.98
C PHE A 89 -9.06 2.80 5.07
N CYS A 90 -9.53 1.83 4.27
CA CYS A 90 -10.67 2.01 3.39
C CYS A 90 -11.96 2.30 4.17
N GLU A 91 -12.23 1.54 5.24
CA GLU A 91 -13.43 1.70 6.07
C GLU A 91 -13.49 3.01 6.87
N ASN A 92 -12.33 3.60 7.21
CA ASN A 92 -12.28 4.84 7.98
C ASN A 92 -12.12 6.08 7.10
N ARG A 93 -11.36 6.00 6.00
CA ARG A 93 -11.08 7.17 5.15
C ARG A 93 -12.03 7.30 3.96
N TRP A 94 -12.48 6.18 3.40
CA TRP A 94 -13.16 6.11 2.10
C TRP A 94 -14.43 5.25 2.13
N ARG A 95 -15.10 5.20 3.29
CA ARG A 95 -16.31 4.41 3.51
C ARG A 95 -17.41 4.64 2.47
N ASP A 96 -17.56 5.88 2.03
CA ASP A 96 -18.65 6.29 1.14
C ASP A 96 -18.26 6.28 -0.35
N LEU A 97 -17.03 5.86 -0.68
CA LEU A 97 -16.60 5.75 -2.07
C LEU A 97 -17.18 4.50 -2.72
N LEU A 98 -17.49 4.61 -4.02
CA LEU A 98 -18.03 3.50 -4.79
C LEU A 98 -16.92 2.52 -5.21
N TYR A 99 -15.72 3.02 -5.52
CA TYR A 99 -14.61 2.19 -5.99
C TYR A 99 -13.29 2.56 -5.35
N ILE A 100 -12.50 1.54 -5.01
CA ILE A 100 -11.12 1.67 -4.57
C ILE A 100 -10.25 0.86 -5.52
N ASN A 101 -9.39 1.57 -6.26
CA ASN A 101 -8.38 0.95 -7.09
C ASN A 101 -7.19 0.53 -6.22
N ARG A 102 -6.77 -0.73 -6.30
CA ARG A 102 -5.61 -1.25 -5.58
C ARG A 102 -4.42 -1.56 -6.48
N GLU A 103 -4.41 -0.97 -7.67
CA GLU A 103 -3.37 -1.12 -8.71
C GLU A 103 -3.18 -2.55 -9.23
N GLN A 104 -2.12 -2.76 -10.01
CA GLN A 104 -1.80 -4.01 -10.73
C GLN A 104 -1.11 -5.07 -9.88
N ASP A 105 -1.21 -6.33 -10.28
CA ASP A 105 -0.53 -7.46 -9.63
C ASP A 105 0.83 -7.80 -10.24
N LEU A 106 1.27 -7.05 -11.26
CA LEU A 106 2.56 -7.21 -11.96
C LEU A 106 2.80 -8.64 -12.50
N GLY A 107 1.76 -9.46 -12.65
CA GLY A 107 1.89 -10.87 -13.03
C GLY A 107 2.36 -11.78 -11.89
N GLU A 108 2.53 -11.27 -10.67
CA GLU A 108 2.97 -12.04 -9.51
C GLU A 108 1.81 -12.90 -8.96
N PRO A 109 1.88 -14.25 -8.99
CA PRO A 109 0.76 -15.10 -8.62
C PRO A 109 0.27 -14.89 -7.17
N GLY A 110 1.20 -14.62 -6.26
CA GLY A 110 0.89 -14.33 -4.86
C GLY A 110 0.12 -13.02 -4.72
N LEU A 111 0.53 -11.98 -5.44
CA LEU A 111 -0.13 -10.67 -5.43
C LEU A 111 -1.49 -10.74 -6.11
N ARG A 112 -1.60 -11.44 -7.24
CA ARG A 112 -2.86 -11.74 -7.92
C ARG A 112 -3.86 -12.39 -6.97
N LYS A 113 -3.44 -13.46 -6.28
CA LYS A 113 -4.28 -14.16 -5.30
C LYS A 113 -4.74 -13.25 -4.17
N ALA A 114 -3.84 -12.41 -3.64
CA ALA A 114 -4.16 -11.46 -2.57
C ALA A 114 -5.16 -10.39 -3.01
N LYS A 115 -5.11 -9.92 -4.26
CA LYS A 115 -6.10 -8.95 -4.78
C LYS A 115 -7.45 -9.60 -5.07
N LEU A 116 -7.44 -10.81 -5.65
CA LEU A 116 -8.67 -11.57 -5.92
C LEU A 116 -9.43 -11.96 -4.65
N SER A 117 -8.74 -12.14 -3.52
CA SER A 117 -9.42 -12.47 -2.25
C SER A 117 -10.29 -11.35 -1.69
N TYR A 118 -10.20 -10.14 -2.26
CA TYR A 118 -11.09 -9.02 -1.95
C TYR A 118 -12.36 -8.98 -2.81
N TYR A 119 -12.57 -9.97 -3.68
CA TYR A 119 -13.71 -10.04 -4.60
C TYR A 119 -13.87 -8.74 -5.42
N PRO A 120 -12.85 -8.37 -6.22
CA PRO A 120 -12.88 -7.12 -6.96
C PRO A 120 -14.08 -7.07 -7.91
N ASP A 121 -14.79 -5.95 -7.88
CA ASP A 121 -15.92 -5.68 -8.78
C ASP A 121 -15.46 -5.60 -10.24
N HIS A 122 -14.26 -5.05 -10.48
CA HIS A 122 -13.65 -4.94 -11.81
C HIS A 122 -12.19 -5.43 -11.82
N LEU A 123 -11.82 -6.06 -12.92
CA LEU A 123 -10.44 -6.36 -13.31
C LEU A 123 -10.17 -5.66 -14.64
N VAL A 124 -9.49 -4.51 -14.58
CA VAL A 124 -9.23 -3.68 -15.78
C VAL A 124 -8.04 -4.25 -16.53
N GLU A 125 -8.23 -4.56 -17.82
CA GLU A 125 -7.14 -4.94 -18.72
C GLU A 125 -6.33 -3.70 -19.11
N SER A 126 -5.00 -3.82 -19.00
CA SER A 126 -4.08 -2.83 -19.55
C SER A 126 -3.73 -3.24 -20.98
N PHE A 127 -3.88 -2.31 -21.92
CA PHE A 127 -3.49 -2.51 -23.31
C PHE A 127 -2.16 -1.78 -23.56
N PRO A 128 -1.19 -2.42 -24.25
CA PRO A 128 0.09 -1.79 -24.60
C PRO A 128 -0.04 -0.71 -25.68
#